data_AF-X6NGM1-F1
#
_entry.id   AF-X6NGM1-F1
#
_cell.length_a   1.000
_cell.length_b   1.000
_cell.length_c   1.000
_cell.angle_alpha   90.00
_cell.angle_beta   90.00
_cell.angle_gamma   90.00
#
_symmetry.space_group_name_H-M   'P 1'
#
loop_
_entity.id
_entity.type
_entity.pdbx_description
1 polymer ?
#
loop_
_entity_poly.entity_id
_entity_poly.type
_entity_poly.pdbx_seq_one_letter_code
_entity_poly.pdbx_strand_id
1 'polypeptide(L)'
;MLMYFARGSLPWQGLKGNTKEKRYQKIREVKKKTELIKLCKGFPDEFRQYLVACRELAFSATPAYDEYRQYFKSVMKRDGYDPECSQDMVFDWQDETKINVLFFFLYAI
;
A
#
# COMPACT_ATOMS: atom_id res chain seq x y z
N MET A 1 1.67 4.54 2.86
CA MET A 1 2.06 4.42 1.45
C MET A 1 1.59 3.11 0.84
N LEU A 2 1.87 1.95 1.45
CA LEU A 2 1.44 0.64 0.95
C LEU A 2 -0.05 0.57 0.56
N MET A 3 -0.95 0.90 1.48
CA MET A 3 -2.40 0.92 1.18
C MET A 3 -2.82 1.94 0.12
N TYR A 4 -2.03 3.00 -0.10
CA TYR A 4 -2.32 3.94 -1.18
C TYR A 4 -2.00 3.32 -2.54
N PHE A 5 -0.85 2.67 -2.68
CA PHE A 5 -0.50 1.98 -3.93
C PHE A 5 -1.49 0.85 -4.25
N ALA A 6 -1.81 0.02 -3.25
CA ALA A 6 -2.74 -1.09 -3.44
C ALA A 6 -4.17 -0.64 -3.81
N ARG A 7 -4.62 0.53 -3.33
CA ARG A 7 -6.00 1.02 -3.54
C ARG A 7 -6.13 2.10 -4.62
N GLY A 8 -5.02 2.70 -5.05
CA GLY A 8 -4.97 3.95 -5.81
C GLY A 8 -5.39 5.21 -5.03
N SER A 9 -6.18 5.07 -3.96
CA SER A 9 -6.60 6.19 -3.10
C SER A 9 -6.88 5.80 -1.65
N LEU A 10 -6.85 6.80 -0.77
CA LEU A 10 -7.08 6.71 0.66
C LEU A 10 -8.33 7.50 1.06
N PRO A 11 -9.11 7.03 2.06
CA PRO A 11 -10.37 7.66 2.46
C PRO A 11 -10.28 9.12 2.91
N TRP A 12 -9.08 9.57 3.32
CA TRP A 12 -8.83 10.94 3.79
C TRP A 12 -8.24 11.86 2.70
N GLN A 13 -8.19 11.43 1.43
CA GLN A 13 -7.81 12.31 0.32
C GLN A 13 -8.95 13.25 -0.07
N GLY A 14 -8.61 14.39 -0.68
CA GLY A 14 -9.59 15.33 -1.23
C GLY A 14 -10.44 16.10 -0.19
N LEU A 15 -10.25 15.88 1.11
CA LEU A 15 -11.01 16.58 2.15
C LEU A 15 -10.77 18.09 2.08
N LYS A 16 -11.88 18.87 2.03
CA LYS A 16 -11.87 20.32 1.99
C LYS A 16 -11.96 20.93 3.39
N GLY A 17 -11.19 21.98 3.64
CA GLY A 17 -11.29 22.81 4.84
C GLY A 17 -11.12 24.27 4.47
N ASN A 18 -11.85 25.16 5.15
CA ASN A 18 -11.80 26.60 4.88
C ASN A 18 -10.41 27.19 5.16
N THR A 19 -9.62 26.52 6.01
CA THR A 19 -8.21 26.81 6.24
C THR A 19 -7.40 25.51 6.19
N LYS A 20 -6.07 25.64 6.09
CA LYS A 20 -5.13 24.52 6.10
C LYS A 20 -5.26 23.69 7.37
N GLU A 21 -5.41 24.33 8.52
CA GLU A 21 -5.56 23.72 9.84
C GLU A 21 -6.86 22.90 9.91
N LYS A 22 -7.98 23.49 9.47
CA LYS A 22 -9.27 22.79 9.41
C LYS A 22 -9.21 21.58 8.48
N ARG A 23 -8.48 21.67 7.36
CA ARG A 23 -8.24 20.54 6.45
C ARG A 23 -7.46 19.41 7.12
N TYR A 24 -6.35 19.72 7.79
CA TYR A 24 -5.56 18.70 8.50
C TYR A 24 -6.32 18.06 9.66
N GLN A 25 -7.13 18.84 10.37
CA GLN A 25 -7.98 18.32 11.44
C GLN A 25 -8.99 17.29 10.90
N LYS A 26 -9.67 17.59 9.78
CA LYS A 26 -10.56 16.62 9.11
C LYS A 26 -9.81 15.36 8.66
N ILE A 27 -8.62 15.49 8.09
CA ILE A 27 -7.78 14.35 7.70
C ILE A 27 -7.45 13.49 8.93
N ARG A 28 -7.06 14.12 10.05
CA ARG A 28 -6.74 13.43 11.30
C ARG A 28 -7.95 12.66 11.85
N GLU A 29 -9.13 13.27 11.82
CA GLU A 29 -10.37 12.64 12.28
C GLU A 29 -10.76 11.45 11.41
N VAL A 30 -10.73 11.59 10.08
CA VAL A 30 -11.04 10.48 9.17
C VAL A 30 -10.03 9.35 9.32
N LYS A 31 -8.72 9.65 9.45
CA LYS A 31 -7.69 8.64 9.74
C LYS A 31 -7.96 7.87 11.04
N LYS A 32 -8.37 8.56 12.11
CA LYS A 32 -8.72 7.94 13.40
C LYS A 32 -9.98 7.08 13.32
N LYS A 33 -11.02 7.57 12.64
CA LYS A 33 -12.30 6.85 12.48
C LYS A 33 -12.23 5.68 11.51
N THR A 34 -11.26 5.66 10.61
CA THR A 34 -11.09 4.58 9.64
C THR A 34 -10.47 3.37 10.32
N GLU A 35 -11.28 2.34 10.54
CA GLU A 35 -10.83 1.03 11.03
C GLU A 35 -9.89 0.37 10.03
N LEU A 36 -8.82 -0.27 10.51
CA LEU A 36 -7.85 -0.94 9.65
C LEU A 36 -8.47 -2.10 8.86
N ILE A 37 -9.41 -2.83 9.46
CA ILE A 37 -10.16 -3.90 8.78
C ILE A 37 -10.90 -3.35 7.56
N LYS A 38 -11.55 -2.18 7.70
CA LYS A 38 -12.24 -1.51 6.58
C LYS A 38 -11.25 -0.99 5.54
N LEU A 39 -10.12 -0.43 5.98
CA LEU A 39 -9.08 0.10 5.08
C LEU A 39 -8.46 -1.00 4.21
N CYS A 40 -8.16 -2.16 4.82
CA CYS A 40 -7.48 -3.29 4.19
C CYS A 40 -8.43 -4.33 3.59
N LYS A 41 -9.75 -4.09 3.62
CA LYS A 41 -10.74 -5.01 3.02
C LYS A 41 -10.44 -5.26 1.54
N GLY A 42 -10.37 -6.54 1.16
CA GLY A 42 -10.08 -6.98 -0.21
C GLY A 42 -8.59 -7.13 -0.54
N PHE A 43 -7.70 -6.90 0.43
CA PHE A 43 -6.26 -7.10 0.31
C PHE A 43 -5.80 -8.22 1.27
N PRO A 44 -4.60 -8.78 1.07
CA PRO A 44 -4.03 -9.75 2.00
C PRO A 44 -4.03 -9.24 3.45
N ASP A 45 -4.36 -10.10 4.41
CA ASP A 45 -4.51 -9.72 5.82
C ASP A 45 -3.20 -9.20 6.42
N GLU A 46 -2.07 -9.60 5.86
CA GLU A 46 -0.72 -9.14 6.21
C GLU A 46 -0.57 -7.61 6.13
N PHE A 47 -1.30 -6.93 5.23
CA PHE A 47 -1.35 -5.46 5.21
C PHE A 47 -1.97 -4.88 6.50
N ARG A 48 -3.03 -5.52 7.00
CA ARG A 48 -3.67 -5.13 8.26
C ARG A 48 -2.76 -5.44 9.43
N GLN A 49 -2.16 -6.63 9.48
CA GLN A 49 -1.25 -7.06 10.54
C GLN A 49 -0.08 -6.07 10.68
N TYR A 50 0.57 -5.73 9.56
CA TYR A 50 1.62 -4.70 9.53
C TYR A 50 1.15 -3.36 10.09
N LEU A 51 -0.02 -2.86 9.67
CA LEU A 51 -0.54 -1.58 10.16
C LEU A 51 -0.94 -1.61 11.64
N VAL A 52 -1.40 -2.75 12.14
CA VAL A 52 -1.68 -2.94 13.58
C VAL A 52 -0.36 -2.89 14.35
N ALA A 53 0.64 -3.68 13.95
CA ALA A 53 1.96 -3.69 14.58
C ALA A 53 2.60 -2.28 14.61
N CYS A 54 2.50 -1.53 13.52
CA CYS A 54 2.96 -0.14 13.49
C CYS A 54 2.18 0.81 14.42
N ARG A 55 0.89 0.57 14.67
CA ARG A 55 0.06 1.41 15.57
C ARG A 55 0.31 1.11 17.04
N GLU A 56 0.67 -0.12 17.36
CA GLU A 56 0.90 -0.59 18.73
C GLU A 56 2.34 -0.37 19.22
N LEU A 57 3.25 -0.05 18.29
CA LEU A 57 4.65 0.24 18.61
C LEU A 57 4.77 1.42 19.58
N ALA A 58 5.45 1.20 20.71
CA ALA A 58 5.73 2.25 21.68
C ALA A 58 6.70 3.30 21.11
N PHE A 59 6.65 4.52 21.65
CA PHE A 59 7.45 5.65 21.15
C PHE A 59 8.96 5.38 21.12
N SER A 60 9.49 4.67 22.13
CA SER A 60 10.91 4.32 22.25
C SER A 60 11.24 2.91 21.79
N ALA A 61 10.26 2.14 21.31
CA ALA A 61 10.47 0.75 20.94
C ALA A 61 11.16 0.63 19.58
N THR A 62 12.05 -0.35 19.46
CA THR A 62 12.65 -0.73 18.18
C THR A 62 11.64 -1.57 17.37
N PRO A 63 11.33 -1.21 16.12
CA PRO A 63 10.43 -2.00 15.29
C PRO A 63 10.97 -3.41 14.97
N ALA A 64 10.09 -4.41 14.92
CA ALA A 64 10.41 -5.77 14.51
C ALA A 64 10.51 -5.89 12.97
N TYR A 65 11.53 -5.28 12.38
CA TYR A 65 11.65 -5.16 10.92
C TYR A 65 11.64 -6.50 10.17
N ASP A 66 12.25 -7.55 10.73
CA ASP A 66 12.29 -8.87 10.10
C ASP A 66 10.89 -9.50 10.02
N GLU A 67 10.11 -9.38 11.08
CA GLU A 67 8.72 -9.84 11.11
C GLU A 67 7.87 -9.08 10.08
N TYR A 68 8.04 -7.76 10.01
CA TYR A 68 7.31 -6.93 9.05
C TYR A 68 7.63 -7.30 7.60
N ARG A 69 8.89 -7.63 7.30
CA ARG A 69 9.29 -8.15 5.99
C ARG A 69 8.67 -9.52 5.74
N GLN A 70 8.64 -10.39 6.75
CA GLN A 70 8.11 -11.74 6.63
C GLN A 70 6.63 -11.77 6.25
N TYR A 71 5.82 -10.83 6.76
CA TYR A 71 4.43 -10.66 6.34
C TYR A 71 4.28 -10.48 4.83
N PHE A 72 5.13 -9.68 4.19
CA PHE A 72 5.03 -9.47 2.75
C PHE A 72 5.67 -10.60 1.94
N LYS A 73 6.76 -11.21 2.46
CA LYS A 73 7.35 -12.42 1.86
C LYS A 73 6.34 -13.58 1.84
N SER A 74 5.52 -13.74 2.87
CA SER A 74 4.49 -14.80 2.89
C SER A 74 3.39 -14.55 1.87
N VAL A 75 2.98 -13.29 1.66
CA VAL A 75 2.04 -12.92 0.59
C VAL A 75 2.62 -13.27 -0.78
N MET A 76 3.86 -12.86 -1.06
CA MET A 76 4.52 -13.15 -2.35
C MET A 76 4.57 -14.66 -2.63
N LYS A 77 5.01 -15.45 -1.65
CA LYS A 77 5.06 -16.91 -1.77
C LYS A 77 3.70 -17.53 -2.04
N ARG A 78 2.65 -17.04 -1.37
CA ARG A 78 1.27 -17.51 -1.57
C ARG A 78 0.75 -17.18 -2.98
N ASP A 79 1.20 -16.06 -3.54
CA ASP A 79 0.84 -15.62 -4.89
C ASP A 79 1.75 -16.23 -5.98
N GLY A 80 2.64 -17.15 -5.60
CA GLY A 80 3.48 -17.92 -6.53
C GLY A 80 4.85 -17.30 -6.85
N TYR A 81 5.24 -16.24 -6.13
CA TYR A 81 6.52 -15.56 -6.30
C TYR A 81 7.53 -15.98 -5.22
N ASP A 82 8.79 -16.20 -5.60
CA ASP A 82 9.88 -16.40 -4.65
C ASP A 82 10.56 -15.04 -4.33
N PRO A 83 10.45 -14.52 -3.09
CA PRO A 83 11.07 -13.26 -2.71
C PRO A 83 12.60 -13.26 -2.74
N GLU A 84 13.25 -14.43 -2.87
CA GLU A 84 14.70 -14.54 -3.03
C GLU A 84 15.11 -14.72 -4.52
N CYS A 85 14.14 -14.89 -5.42
CA CYS A 85 14.38 -15.05 -6.86
C CYS A 85 14.39 -13.69 -7.55
N SER A 86 15.52 -13.30 -8.16
CA SER A 86 15.63 -12.02 -8.86
C SER A 86 14.72 -11.90 -10.09
N GLN A 87 14.28 -13.02 -10.66
CA GLN A 87 13.35 -13.04 -11.81
C GLN A 87 11.90 -12.74 -11.40
N ASP A 88 11.54 -13.00 -10.14
CA ASP A 88 10.22 -12.68 -9.58
C ASP A 88 10.16 -11.25 -9.02
N MET A 89 11.30 -10.56 -8.99
CA MET A 89 11.45 -9.18 -8.51
C MET A 89 11.34 -8.14 -9.65
N VAL A 90 10.48 -8.43 -10.64
CA VAL A 90 10.18 -7.52 -11.75
C VAL A 90 9.00 -6.63 -11.37
N PHE A 91 9.23 -5.32 -11.37
CA PHE A 91 8.18 -4.35 -11.05
C PHE A 91 7.34 -4.00 -12.28
N ASP A 92 6.12 -3.48 -12.06
CA ASP A 92 5.18 -3.13 -13.13
C ASP A 92 5.75 -2.16 -14.19
N TRP A 93 6.68 -1.29 -13.81
CA TRP A 93 7.32 -0.34 -14.74
C TRP A 93 8.52 -0.92 -15.50
N GLN A 94 8.93 -2.15 -15.20
CA GLN A 94 9.97 -2.89 -15.92
C GLN A 94 9.38 -3.90 -16.90
N ASP A 95 8.08 -4.18 -16.80
CA ASP A 95 7.38 -5.07 -17.70
C ASP A 95 6.97 -4.33 -18.99
N GLU A 96 7.82 -4.43 -20.01
CA GLU A 96 7.58 -3.84 -21.33
C GLU A 96 6.28 -4.34 -22.00
N THR A 97 5.76 -5.52 -21.59
CA THR A 97 4.51 -6.06 -22.14
C THR A 97 3.28 -5.30 -21.65
N LYS A 98 3.34 -4.69 -20.46
CA LYS A 98 2.27 -3.86 -19.89
C LYS A 98 2.36 -2.39 -20.29
N ILE A 99 3.53 -1.93 -20.71
CA ILE A 99 3.78 -0.55 -21.17
C ILE A 99 3.23 -0.32 -22.59
N ASN A 100 3.10 -1.38 -23.39
CA ASN A 100 2.83 -1.28 -24.83
C ASN A 100 1.36 -1.19 -25.27
N VAL A 101 0.38 -1.11 -24.36
CA VAL A 101 -1.03 -0.99 -24.80
C VAL A 101 -1.38 0.39 -25.41
N LEU A 102 -0.55 1.42 -25.19
CA LEU A 102 -0.72 2.75 -25.79
C LEU A 102 0.15 2.99 -27.03
N PHE A 103 1.24 2.24 -27.22
CA PHE A 103 2.14 2.43 -28.36
C PHE A 103 1.65 1.73 -29.64
N PHE A 104 0.93 0.61 -29.53
CA PHE A 104 0.39 -0.08 -30.70
C PHE A 104 -0.68 0.71 -31.47
N PHE A 105 -1.41 1.62 -30.81
CA PHE A 105 -2.43 2.45 -31.49
C PHE A 105 -1.87 3.67 -32.22
N LEU A 106 -0.63 4.11 -31.91
CA LEU A 106 -0.03 5.30 -32.52
C LEU A 106 0.89 5.00 -33.72
N TYR A 107 1.24 3.74 -33.96
CA TYR A 107 2.10 3.33 -35.09
C TYR A 107 1.37 2.52 -36.18
N ALA A 108 0.03 2.46 -36.14
CA ALA A 108 -0.80 1.78 -37.13
C ALA A 108 -1.66 2.73 -37.99
N ILE A 109 -1.19 3.98 -38.20
CA ILE A 109 -1.67 4.90 -39.25
C ILE A 109 -0.44 5.51 -39.93
#